data_AF-A0A968PCR2-F1
#
_entry.id   AF-A0A968PCR2-F1
#
_cell.length_a   1.000
_cell.length_b   1.000
_cell.length_c   1.000
_cell.angle_alpha   90.00
_cell.angle_beta   90.00
_cell.angle_gamma   90.00
#
_symmetry.space_group_name_H-M   'P 1'
#
loop_
_entity.id
_entity.type
_entity.pdbx_description
1 polymer ?
#
loop_
_entity_poly.entity_id
_entity_poly.type
_entity_poly.pdbx_seq_one_letter_code
_entity_poly.pdbx_strand_id
1 'polypeptide(L)'
;MPSAPAQSHRELVETIAKLAGRQPKLQTLSPKMLRFLSLFSPTMRELKEMLFIWDRPYRIDHEKFARRFWSDFTPLEEGLEKTLAWYRARG
;
A
#
# COMPACT_ATOMS: atom_id res chain seq x y z
N MET A 1 -13.13 7.30 -10.92
CA MET A 1 -12.04 6.64 -11.66
C MET A 1 -12.30 5.14 -11.60
N PRO A 2 -11.79 4.33 -12.54
CA PRO A 2 -11.82 2.88 -12.35
C PRO A 2 -10.94 2.55 -11.13
N SER A 3 -11.38 1.64 -10.27
CA SER A 3 -10.65 1.27 -9.06
C SER A 3 -10.80 -0.22 -8.82
N ALA A 4 -9.67 -0.90 -8.64
CA ALA A 4 -9.66 -2.32 -8.32
C ALA A 4 -10.29 -2.57 -6.93
N PRO A 5 -10.77 -3.80 -6.66
CA PRO A 5 -11.27 -4.19 -5.34
C PRO A 5 -10.28 -3.85 -4.22
N ALA A 6 -10.78 -3.31 -3.12
CA ALA A 6 -9.95 -2.96 -1.98
C ALA A 6 -9.40 -4.23 -1.30
N GLN A 7 -8.09 -4.24 -1.04
CA GLN A 7 -7.40 -5.24 -0.24
C GLN A 7 -6.81 -4.57 1.01
N SER A 8 -6.65 -5.34 2.07
CA SER A 8 -5.95 -4.88 3.27
C SER A 8 -4.44 -4.72 3.01
N HIS A 9 -3.78 -3.85 3.78
CA HIS A 9 -2.31 -3.72 3.69
C HIS A 9 -1.57 -5.04 3.96
N ARG A 10 -2.14 -5.91 4.80
CA ARG A 10 -1.57 -7.23 5.09
C ARG A 10 -1.61 -8.12 3.86
N GLU A 11 -2.78 -8.26 3.23
CA GLU A 11 -2.95 -9.07 2.02
C GLU A 11 -2.04 -8.56 0.89
N LEU A 12 -1.92 -7.24 0.75
CA LEU A 12 -1.01 -6.64 -0.23
C LEU A 12 0.44 -7.08 -0.01
N VAL A 13 0.95 -6.98 1.23
CA VAL A 13 2.32 -7.40 1.56
C VAL A 13 2.52 -8.90 1.38
N GLU A 14 1.53 -9.72 1.75
CA GLU A 14 1.57 -11.17 1.56
C GLU A 14 1.63 -11.53 0.08
N THR A 15 0.83 -10.88 -0.77
CA THR A 15 0.86 -11.05 -2.23
C THR A 15 2.22 -10.65 -2.82
N ILE A 16 2.76 -9.49 -2.43
CA ILE A 16 4.09 -9.05 -2.88
C ILE A 16 5.17 -10.05 -2.46
N ALA A 17 5.15 -10.50 -1.20
CA ALA A 17 6.15 -11.43 -0.66
C ALA A 17 6.09 -12.78 -1.37
N LYS A 18 4.87 -13.28 -1.64
CA LYS A 18 4.65 -14.49 -2.45
C LYS A 18 5.23 -14.35 -3.85
N LEU A 19 4.94 -13.24 -4.55
CA LEU A 19 5.48 -12.97 -5.89
C LEU A 19 7.01 -12.79 -5.89
N ALA A 20 7.58 -12.33 -4.77
CA ALA A 20 9.02 -12.18 -4.58
C ALA A 20 9.71 -13.47 -4.08
N GLY A 21 8.98 -14.54 -3.77
CA GLY A 21 9.53 -15.78 -3.20
C GLY A 21 10.11 -15.60 -1.79
N ARG A 22 9.57 -14.68 -0.99
CA ARG A 22 10.04 -14.35 0.37
C ARG A 22 8.92 -14.57 1.39
N GLN A 23 9.30 -14.85 2.64
CA GLN A 23 8.34 -14.83 3.75
C GLN A 23 8.18 -13.40 4.30
N PRO A 24 6.95 -12.85 4.36
CA PRO A 24 6.73 -11.51 4.89
C PRO A 24 6.95 -11.49 6.40
N LYS A 25 7.72 -10.51 6.88
CA LYS A 25 7.82 -10.19 8.31
C LYS A 25 7.07 -8.90 8.57
N LEU A 26 5.88 -9.02 9.14
CA LEU A 26 5.02 -7.88 9.46
C LEU A 26 5.17 -7.51 10.93
N GLN A 27 5.39 -6.22 11.18
CA GLN A 27 5.39 -5.65 12.53
C GLN A 27 4.49 -4.41 12.54
N THR A 28 3.79 -4.20 13.65
CA THR A 28 2.92 -3.03 13.84
C THR A 28 3.65 -1.98 14.67
N LEU A 29 3.70 -0.75 14.16
CA LEU A 29 4.26 0.39 14.86
C LEU A 29 3.15 1.14 15.58
N SER A 30 3.17 1.21 16.91
CA SER A 30 2.19 2.02 17.64
C SER A 30 2.48 3.52 17.44
N PRO A 31 1.47 4.41 17.47
CA PRO A 31 1.67 5.85 17.36
C PRO A 31 2.64 6.42 18.43
N LYS A 32 2.63 5.84 19.63
CA LYS A 32 3.56 6.21 20.72
C LYS A 32 5.01 5.87 20.34
N MET A 33 5.24 4.68 19.79
CA MET A 33 6.56 4.25 19.35
C MET A 33 7.06 5.08 18.17
N LEU A 34 6.19 5.39 17.20
CA LEU A 34 6.55 6.27 16.09
C LEU A 34 6.94 7.68 16.58
N ARG A 35 6.19 8.24 17.55
CA ARG A 35 6.53 9.53 18.16
C ARG A 35 7.88 9.50 18.86
N PHE A 36 8.23 8.42 19.54
CA PHE A 36 9.57 8.26 20.13
C PHE A 36 10.66 8.17 19.05
N LEU A 37 10.48 7.32 18.04
CA LEU A 37 11.45 7.14 16.95
C LEU A 37 11.64 8.43 16.11
N SER A 38 10.62 9.28 15.99
CA SER A 38 10.69 10.56 15.28
C SER A 38 11.67 11.59 15.89
N LEU A 39 12.08 11.38 17.15
CA LEU A 39 13.09 12.21 17.81
C LEU A 39 14.50 11.91 17.28
N PHE A 40 14.73 10.68 16.80
CA PHE A 40 16.06 10.19 16.42
C PHE A 40 16.24 10.00 14.91
N SER A 41 15.16 10.01 14.11
CA SER A 41 15.20 9.80 12.67
C SER A 41 14.32 10.81 11.90
N PRO A 42 14.87 11.56 10.93
CA PRO A 42 14.10 12.42 10.04
C PRO A 42 13.01 11.67 9.28
N THR A 43 13.32 10.48 8.74
CA THR A 43 12.35 9.63 8.04
C THR A 43 11.15 9.26 8.92
N MET A 44 11.39 8.95 10.20
CA MET A 44 10.31 8.66 11.15
C MET A 44 9.48 9.90 11.49
N ARG A 45 10.07 11.10 11.40
CA ARG A 45 9.34 12.37 11.60
C ARG A 45 8.37 12.63 10.45
N GLU A 46 8.79 12.42 9.21
CA GLU A 46 7.92 12.52 8.03
C GLU A 46 6.76 11.50 8.11
N LEU A 47 7.05 10.24 8.48
CA LEU A 47 6.00 9.23 8.66
C LEU A 47 4.99 9.59 9.75
N LYS A 48 5.45 10.23 10.83
CA LYS A 48 4.57 10.73 11.89
C LYS A 48 3.63 11.82 11.35
N GLU A 49 4.11 12.72 10.51
CA GLU A 49 3.30 13.78 9.89
C GLU A 49 2.28 13.20 8.91
N MET A 50 2.58 12.06 8.29
CA MET A 50 1.68 11.35 7.37
C MET A 50 0.68 10.42 8.07
N LEU A 51 0.70 10.29 9.41
CA LEU A 51 -0.16 9.34 10.14
C LEU A 51 -1.65 9.45 9.80
N PHE A 52 -2.12 10.64 9.45
CA PHE A 52 -3.52 10.90 9.13
C PHE A 52 -4.06 10.06 7.95
N ILE A 53 -3.19 9.54 7.07
CA ILE A 53 -3.63 8.67 5.97
C ILE A 53 -4.10 7.30 6.46
N TRP A 54 -3.72 6.91 7.68
CA TRP A 54 -4.11 5.64 8.30
C TRP A 54 -5.04 5.80 9.51
N ASP A 55 -5.23 7.01 10.03
CA ASP A 55 -6.02 7.24 11.25
C ASP A 55 -7.54 7.27 11.02
N ARG A 56 -8.00 7.32 9.75
CA ARG A 56 -9.44 7.29 9.39
C ARG A 56 -9.69 6.35 8.21
N PRO A 57 -10.89 5.73 8.13
CA PRO A 57 -11.28 4.98 6.96
C PRO A 57 -11.50 5.93 5.78
N TYR A 58 -10.70 5.77 4.73
CA TYR A 58 -10.90 6.44 3.45
C TYR A 58 -11.48 5.44 2.44
N ARG A 59 -12.78 5.54 2.16
CA ARG A 59 -13.46 4.64 1.21
C ARG A 59 -13.67 5.37 -0.12
N ILE A 60 -13.13 4.79 -1.19
CA ILE A 60 -13.32 5.28 -2.56
C ILE A 60 -14.48 4.50 -3.17
N ASP A 61 -15.55 5.22 -3.54
CA ASP A 61 -16.66 4.67 -4.29
C ASP A 61 -16.47 4.94 -5.79
N HIS A 62 -16.35 3.86 -6.57
CA HIS A 62 -16.16 3.92 -8.02
C HIS A 62 -17.47 3.79 -8.81
N GLU A 63 -18.62 3.57 -8.16
CA GLU A 63 -19.90 3.29 -8.83
C GLU A 63 -20.32 4.43 -9.76
N LYS A 64 -20.21 5.68 -9.30
CA LYS A 64 -20.56 6.85 -10.11
C LYS A 64 -19.75 6.92 -11.40
N PHE A 65 -18.49 6.52 -11.35
CA PHE A 65 -17.61 6.51 -12.53
C PHE A 65 -17.95 5.34 -13.46
N ALA A 66 -18.07 4.13 -12.91
CA ALA A 66 -18.39 2.92 -13.67
C ALA A 66 -19.73 3.05 -14.43
N ARG A 67 -20.74 3.70 -13.81
CA ARG A 67 -22.04 3.95 -14.46
C ARG A 67 -21.96 4.92 -15.66
N ARG A 68 -20.98 5.82 -15.69
CA ARG A 68 -20.92 6.90 -16.70
C ARG A 68 -19.91 6.65 -17.82
N PHE A 69 -18.89 5.84 -17.54
CA PHE A 69 -17.73 5.65 -18.41
C PHE A 69 -17.50 4.16 -18.63
N TRP A 70 -16.34 3.64 -18.20
CA TRP A 70 -15.96 2.23 -18.22
C TRP A 70 -15.49 1.81 -16.82
N SER A 71 -15.28 0.51 -16.63
CA SER A 71 -14.87 -0.04 -15.33
C SER A 71 -13.67 -1.00 -15.42
N ASP A 72 -13.01 -1.09 -16.56
CA ASP A 72 -11.82 -1.92 -16.70
C ASP A 72 -10.69 -1.37 -15.82
N PHE A 73 -10.16 -2.22 -14.95
CA PHE A 73 -8.99 -1.94 -14.13
C PHE A 73 -7.92 -2.98 -14.43
N THR A 74 -6.66 -2.56 -14.37
CA THR A 74 -5.54 -3.50 -14.40
C THR A 74 -5.53 -4.30 -13.10
N PRO A 75 -5.51 -5.65 -13.15
CA PRO A 75 -5.38 -6.47 -11.97
C PRO A 75 -4.14 -6.07 -11.15
N LEU A 76 -4.28 -6.06 -9.83
CA LEU A 76 -3.21 -5.63 -8.93
C LEU A 76 -1.97 -6.50 -9.11
N GLU A 77 -2.18 -7.81 -9.26
CA GLU A 77 -1.15 -8.82 -9.45
C GLU A 77 -0.29 -8.53 -10.68
N GLU A 78 -0.91 -8.15 -11.81
CA GLU A 78 -0.19 -7.77 -13.04
C GLU A 78 0.71 -6.54 -12.80
N GLY A 79 0.20 -5.54 -12.07
CA GLY A 79 0.97 -4.36 -11.70
C GLY A 79 2.17 -4.73 -10.82
N LEU A 80 1.95 -5.56 -9.79
CA LEU A 80 2.99 -6.01 -8.87
C LEU A 80 4.07 -6.82 -9.58
N GLU A 81 3.71 -7.72 -10.50
CA GLU A 81 4.67 -8.50 -11.29
C GLU A 81 5.57 -7.59 -12.12
N LYS A 82 5.00 -6.60 -12.82
CA LYS A 82 5.76 -5.62 -13.61
C LYS A 82 6.68 -4.79 -12.71
N THR A 83 6.20 -4.33 -11.56
CA THR A 83 7.02 -3.57 -10.59
C THR A 83 8.18 -4.40 -10.05
N LEU A 84 7.95 -5.66 -9.69
CA LEU A 84 9.00 -6.56 -9.21
C LEU A 84 10.02 -6.89 -10.31
N ALA A 85 9.57 -7.10 -11.55
CA ALA A 85 10.47 -7.28 -12.69
C ALA A 85 11.36 -6.05 -12.90
N TRP A 86 10.77 -4.85 -12.86
CA TRP A 86 11.51 -3.59 -12.93
C TRP A 86 12.55 -3.45 -11.81
N TYR A 87 12.16 -3.76 -10.57
CA TYR A 87 13.03 -3.68 -9.40
C TYR A 87 14.21 -4.66 -9.51
N ARG A 88 13.97 -5.89 -9.96
CA ARG A 88 15.03 -6.89 -10.19
C ARG A 88 16.03 -6.48 -11.28
N ALA A 89 15.60 -5.70 -12.26
CA ALA A 89 16.45 -5.27 -13.37
C ALA A 89 17.31 -4.02 -13.04
N ARG A 90 16.99 -3.30 -11.96
CA ARG A 90 17.62 -2.01 -11.61
C ARG A 90 18.10 -1.89 -10.16
N GLY A 91 17.69 -2.81 -9.30
CA GLY A 91 18.09 -2.89 -7.90
C GLY A 91 19.44 -3.55 -7.69
#